data_AF-A0A0K1JQG8-F1
#
_entry.id   AF-A0A0K1JQG8-F1
#
_cell.length_a   1.000
_cell.length_b   1.000
_cell.length_c   1.000
_cell.angle_alpha   90.00
_cell.angle_beta   90.00
_cell.angle_gamma   90.00
#
_symmetry.space_group_name_H-M   'P 1'
#
loop_
_entity.id
_entity.type
_entity.pdbx_description
1 polymer ?
#
loop_
_entity_poly.entity_id
_entity_poly.type
_entity_poly.pdbx_seq_one_letter_code
_entity_poly.pdbx_strand_id
1 'polypeptide(L)'
;MTSAGNGSFNACYSAGPLAKAYVRFTSASTATWRVITSETGGVYAFTTPTRSASGTVNLGTVWAPTAIQDAWKIVDTMNLLYWKRANPTTPCWTKHQAAGKCDIFTVVWSADRDGGYWDYGGTNFVILGGDQPDSQHLVLHEAGHWFQWQLYNKSFPEVTGCSPHYVERSSSTSCAWTEGFADAVAAYALGDYRYVFDTGQEASFVNDPSTPGWDSGDTVQGRVGSSLLDLWAGDGPDGGSWDSNIAMMSGHFSQDFREYFTTDRPAAGLGTQGVPTQILASHTIRY
;
A
#
# COMPACT_ATOMS: atom_id res chain seq x y z
N MET A 1 -21.06 7.66 -5.62
CA MET A 1 -19.63 7.65 -5.24
C MET A 1 -19.51 8.35 -3.91
N THR A 2 -18.82 7.74 -2.94
CA THR A 2 -18.40 8.39 -1.70
C THR A 2 -17.15 9.22 -1.98
N SER A 3 -17.07 10.40 -1.39
CA SER A 3 -15.91 11.29 -1.45
C SER A 3 -14.74 10.66 -0.71
N ALA A 4 -13.57 10.61 -1.34
CA ALA A 4 -12.37 10.01 -0.75
C ALA A 4 -11.87 10.76 0.50
N GLY A 5 -12.19 12.05 0.65
CA GLY A 5 -11.70 12.87 1.78
C GLY A 5 -12.59 12.85 3.03
N ASN A 6 -13.88 12.50 2.90
CA ASN A 6 -14.82 12.57 4.02
C ASN A 6 -16.00 11.59 3.95
N GLY A 7 -15.98 10.63 3.03
CA GLY A 7 -17.02 9.61 2.86
C GLY A 7 -18.39 10.14 2.38
N SER A 8 -18.55 11.45 2.14
CA SER A 8 -19.83 12.03 1.73
C SER A 8 -20.27 11.55 0.35
N PHE A 9 -21.56 11.32 0.14
CA PHE A 9 -22.09 10.90 -1.15
C PHE A 9 -23.43 11.56 -1.45
N ASN A 10 -23.76 11.64 -2.75
CA ASN A 10 -25.09 11.95 -3.23
C ASN A 10 -25.50 10.88 -4.26
N ALA A 11 -26.75 10.42 -4.18
CA ALA A 11 -27.34 9.47 -5.11
C ALA A 11 -28.63 10.10 -5.68
N CYS A 12 -28.68 10.25 -7.01
CA CYS A 12 -29.79 10.91 -7.69
C CYS A 12 -30.65 9.89 -8.45
N TYR A 13 -31.97 10.09 -8.43
CA TYR A 13 -32.94 9.34 -9.22
C TYR A 13 -33.98 10.30 -9.80
N SER A 14 -34.34 10.13 -11.09
CA SER A 14 -35.15 11.12 -11.83
C SER A 14 -36.51 10.60 -12.32
N ALA A 15 -36.84 9.32 -12.14
CA ALA A 15 -38.09 8.74 -12.67
C ALA A 15 -39.32 8.93 -11.75
N GLY A 16 -39.26 9.90 -10.82
CA GLY A 16 -40.34 10.24 -9.89
C GLY A 16 -40.15 9.66 -8.48
N PRO A 17 -41.20 9.73 -7.63
CA PRO A 17 -41.13 9.25 -6.26
C PRO A 17 -40.85 7.75 -6.15
N LEU A 18 -39.94 7.37 -5.26
CA LEU A 18 -39.64 5.99 -4.91
C LEU A 18 -40.44 5.60 -3.65
N ALA A 19 -41.30 4.59 -3.76
CA ALA A 19 -42.01 4.04 -2.61
C ALA A 19 -41.07 3.30 -1.63
N LYS A 20 -39.99 2.71 -2.15
CA LYS A 20 -38.96 2.00 -1.40
C LYS A 20 -37.58 2.28 -2.01
N ALA A 21 -36.73 2.92 -1.25
CA ALA A 21 -35.35 3.24 -1.59
C ALA A 21 -34.44 2.89 -0.42
N TYR A 22 -33.24 2.40 -0.73
CA TYR A 22 -32.15 2.19 0.21
C TYR A 22 -30.83 2.39 -0.53
N VAL A 23 -29.76 2.66 0.20
CA VAL A 23 -28.39 2.73 -0.35
C VAL A 23 -27.65 1.48 0.05
N ARG A 24 -27.01 0.82 -0.92
CA ARG A 24 -26.11 -0.31 -0.71
C ARG A 24 -24.67 0.18 -0.76
N PHE A 25 -23.89 -0.13 0.26
CA PHE A 25 -22.46 0.11 0.31
C PHE A 25 -21.74 -1.22 0.10
N THR A 26 -20.62 -1.17 -0.62
CA THR A 26 -19.76 -2.33 -0.88
C THR A 26 -18.32 -1.98 -0.56
N SER A 27 -17.55 -2.93 -0.04
CA SER A 27 -16.12 -2.78 0.27
C SER A 27 -15.24 -2.84 -0.98
N ALA A 28 -15.58 -2.09 -2.02
CA ALA A 28 -14.89 -2.13 -3.30
C ALA A 28 -14.95 -0.78 -4.02
N SER A 29 -13.85 -0.45 -4.70
CA SER A 29 -13.86 0.47 -5.83
C SER A 29 -14.27 -0.30 -7.09
N THR A 30 -15.05 0.32 -7.97
CA THR A 30 -15.73 -0.39 -9.08
C THR A 30 -14.79 -1.02 -10.11
N ALA A 31 -13.48 -0.72 -10.10
CA ALA A 31 -12.53 -1.30 -11.06
C ALA A 31 -11.09 -1.51 -10.56
N THR A 32 -10.76 -1.16 -9.31
CA THR A 32 -9.34 -1.03 -8.90
C THR A 32 -8.99 -1.81 -7.65
N TRP A 33 -9.87 -1.90 -6.65
CA TRP A 33 -9.65 -2.75 -5.48
C TRP A 33 -10.95 -3.20 -4.82
N ARG A 34 -10.85 -4.26 -4.02
CA ARG A 34 -11.95 -4.83 -3.25
C ARG A 34 -11.46 -5.57 -2.00
N VAL A 35 -12.33 -5.65 -1.00
CA VAL A 35 -12.19 -6.51 0.17
C VAL A 35 -13.28 -7.57 0.11
N ILE A 36 -12.90 -8.84 0.18
CA ILE A 36 -13.79 -10.00 0.06
C ILE A 36 -13.72 -10.91 1.28
N THR A 37 -14.78 -11.67 1.51
CA THR A 37 -14.95 -12.52 2.71
C THR A 37 -14.07 -13.78 2.72
N SER A 38 -13.66 -14.25 1.54
CA SER A 38 -12.78 -15.40 1.32
C SER A 38 -12.28 -15.35 -0.12
N GLU A 39 -11.30 -16.18 -0.48
CA GLU A 39 -10.71 -16.25 -1.82
C GLU A 39 -11.74 -16.55 -2.93
N THR A 40 -12.83 -17.23 -2.57
CA THR A 40 -13.98 -17.53 -3.45
C THR A 40 -15.24 -16.72 -3.10
N GLY A 41 -15.12 -15.85 -2.10
CA GLY A 41 -16.21 -15.08 -1.51
C GLY A 41 -16.59 -13.83 -2.29
N GLY A 42 -17.66 -13.20 -1.82
CA GLY A 42 -18.13 -11.92 -2.34
C GLY A 42 -17.49 -10.72 -1.63
N VAL A 43 -17.69 -9.53 -2.18
CA VAL A 43 -17.38 -8.28 -1.49
C VAL A 43 -18.29 -8.12 -0.26
N TYR A 44 -17.75 -7.54 0.81
CA TYR A 44 -18.58 -7.12 1.93
C TYR A 44 -19.58 -6.07 1.47
N ALA A 45 -20.79 -6.13 2.01
CA ALA A 45 -21.84 -5.19 1.69
C ALA A 45 -22.83 -5.02 2.84
N PHE A 46 -23.38 -3.82 2.97
CA PHE A 46 -24.53 -3.55 3.84
C PHE A 46 -25.46 -2.53 3.19
N THR A 47 -26.68 -2.41 3.70
CA THR A 47 -27.69 -1.49 3.19
C THR A 47 -28.26 -0.61 4.30
N THR A 48 -28.60 0.63 3.96
CA THR A 48 -29.40 1.46 4.87
C THR A 48 -30.81 0.88 5.07
N PRO A 49 -31.54 1.30 6.11
CA PRO A 49 -32.98 1.04 6.21
C PRO A 49 -33.73 1.53 4.96
N THR A 50 -34.75 0.79 4.56
CA THR A 50 -35.62 1.17 3.43
C THR A 50 -36.53 2.34 3.82
N ARG A 51 -36.66 3.33 2.92
CA ARG A 51 -37.51 4.52 3.10
C ARG A 51 -38.22 4.89 1.80
N SER A 52 -39.31 5.65 1.88
CA SER A 52 -39.87 6.33 0.71
C SER A 52 -39.08 7.62 0.42
N ALA A 53 -39.00 8.02 -0.85
CA ALA A 53 -38.31 9.23 -1.29
C ALA A 53 -39.09 9.93 -2.41
N SER A 54 -39.66 11.10 -2.14
CA SER A 54 -40.30 11.98 -3.13
C SER A 54 -39.49 13.26 -3.42
N GLY A 55 -38.31 13.37 -2.82
CA GLY A 55 -37.37 14.49 -2.93
C GLY A 55 -36.03 14.14 -2.27
N THR A 56 -35.26 15.14 -1.87
CA THR A 56 -33.98 14.93 -1.17
C THR A 56 -34.21 14.29 0.19
N VAL A 57 -33.62 13.10 0.41
CA VAL A 57 -33.61 12.41 1.69
C VAL A 57 -32.20 12.44 2.27
N ASN A 58 -32.05 13.05 3.45
CA ASN A 58 -30.79 12.99 4.19
C ASN A 58 -30.74 11.68 5.01
N LEU A 59 -29.68 10.90 4.81
CA LEU A 59 -29.48 9.62 5.50
C LEU A 59 -28.71 9.78 6.83
N GLY A 60 -28.18 10.98 7.11
CA GLY A 60 -27.28 11.23 8.23
C GLY A 60 -25.94 10.52 8.04
N THR A 61 -25.22 10.30 9.14
CA THR A 61 -24.02 9.46 9.15
C THR A 61 -24.42 7.99 9.12
N VAL A 62 -23.86 7.25 8.17
CA VAL A 62 -24.08 5.82 8.01
C VAL A 62 -22.78 5.11 8.36
N TRP A 63 -22.82 4.26 9.39
CA TRP A 63 -21.68 3.48 9.83
C TRP A 63 -21.74 2.07 9.25
N ALA A 64 -20.58 1.52 8.89
CA ALA A 64 -20.48 0.09 8.62
C ALA A 64 -20.85 -0.70 9.90
N PRO A 65 -21.59 -1.81 9.79
CA PRO A 65 -21.85 -2.67 10.95
C PRO A 65 -20.55 -3.14 11.60
N THR A 66 -20.48 -3.15 12.92
CA THR A 66 -19.27 -3.51 13.69
C THR A 66 -18.64 -4.83 13.25
N ALA A 67 -19.45 -5.84 12.95
CA ALA A 67 -18.98 -7.16 12.54
C ALA A 67 -18.21 -7.17 11.19
N ILE A 68 -18.31 -6.10 10.38
CA ILE A 68 -17.67 -6.01 9.06
C ILE A 68 -16.95 -4.67 8.85
N GLN A 69 -16.79 -3.86 9.90
CA GLN A 69 -16.28 -2.49 9.77
C GLN A 69 -14.82 -2.47 9.29
N ASP A 70 -14.03 -3.49 9.62
CA ASP A 70 -12.62 -3.56 9.25
C ASP A 70 -12.42 -3.75 7.75
N ALA A 71 -13.40 -4.34 7.06
CA ALA A 71 -13.42 -4.34 5.60
C ALA A 71 -13.48 -2.92 5.02
N TRP A 72 -14.15 -1.97 5.70
CA TRP A 72 -14.14 -0.56 5.31
C TRP A 72 -12.86 0.16 5.76
N LYS A 73 -12.29 -0.18 6.92
CA LYS A 73 -10.94 0.32 7.31
C LYS A 73 -9.90 -0.01 6.24
N ILE A 74 -9.88 -1.25 5.75
CA ILE A 74 -8.99 -1.65 4.65
C ILE A 74 -9.26 -0.81 3.40
N VAL A 75 -10.52 -0.60 3.01
CA VAL A 75 -10.87 0.24 1.84
C VAL A 75 -10.35 1.67 2.01
N ASP A 76 -10.53 2.26 3.18
CA ASP A 76 -10.10 3.62 3.47
C ASP A 76 -8.57 3.73 3.47
N THR A 77 -7.88 2.77 4.08
CA THR A 77 -6.42 2.68 4.05
C THR A 77 -5.89 2.52 2.62
N MET A 78 -6.51 1.67 1.79
CA MET A 78 -6.10 1.50 0.39
C MET A 78 -6.27 2.75 -0.48
N ASN A 79 -7.20 3.65 -0.14
CA ASN A 79 -7.30 4.94 -0.82
C ASN A 79 -6.01 5.76 -0.70
N LEU A 80 -5.30 5.67 0.44
CA LEU A 80 -4.07 6.43 0.68
C LEU A 80 -3.00 6.09 -0.35
N LEU A 81 -2.78 4.78 -0.59
CA LEU A 81 -1.84 4.31 -1.60
C LEU A 81 -2.34 4.61 -3.03
N TYR A 82 -3.63 4.38 -3.30
CA TYR A 82 -4.17 4.57 -4.64
C TYR A 82 -3.97 6.01 -5.15
N TRP A 83 -4.15 7.02 -4.30
CA TRP A 83 -3.93 8.41 -4.70
C TRP A 83 -2.46 8.78 -4.91
N LYS A 84 -1.52 7.93 -4.48
CA LYS A 84 -0.07 8.11 -4.63
C LYS A 84 0.55 7.23 -5.71
N ARG A 85 -0.21 6.41 -6.44
CA ARG A 85 0.30 5.44 -7.42
C ARG A 85 1.03 6.00 -8.67
N ALA A 86 1.18 7.32 -8.78
CA ALA A 86 1.84 8.03 -9.89
C ALA A 86 1.36 7.62 -11.31
N ASN A 87 0.07 7.31 -11.48
CA ASN A 87 -0.55 7.01 -12.77
C ASN A 87 -1.76 7.92 -13.04
N PRO A 88 -1.54 9.17 -13.50
CA PRO A 88 -2.62 10.13 -13.72
C PRO A 88 -3.38 9.92 -15.04
N THR A 89 -2.85 9.11 -15.97
CA THR A 89 -3.42 8.94 -17.31
C THR A 89 -4.58 7.95 -17.36
N THR A 90 -4.61 7.01 -16.41
CA THR A 90 -5.65 5.97 -16.32
C THR A 90 -6.05 5.74 -14.86
N PRO A 91 -7.23 5.15 -14.58
CA PRO A 91 -7.58 4.73 -13.23
C PRO A 91 -6.79 3.50 -12.75
N CYS A 92 -5.90 2.93 -13.56
CA CYS A 92 -5.19 1.71 -13.19
C CYS A 92 -4.02 1.97 -12.24
N TRP A 93 -3.50 0.90 -11.62
CA TRP A 93 -2.44 0.97 -10.63
C TRP A 93 -1.12 1.43 -11.23
N THR A 94 -0.75 0.89 -12.39
CA THR A 94 0.52 1.19 -13.05
C THR A 94 0.35 1.43 -14.54
N LYS A 95 1.40 1.95 -15.20
CA LYS A 95 1.41 2.22 -16.65
C LYS A 95 1.34 0.96 -17.52
N HIS A 96 1.54 -0.22 -16.94
CA HIS A 96 1.46 -1.51 -17.64
C HIS A 96 0.02 -1.93 -17.95
N GLN A 97 -0.96 -1.25 -17.36
CA GLN A 97 -2.37 -1.57 -17.45
C GLN A 97 -3.11 -0.56 -18.34
N ALA A 98 -3.91 -1.06 -19.28
CA ALA A 98 -4.73 -0.22 -20.14
C ALA A 98 -6.03 0.21 -19.42
N ALA A 99 -6.52 1.41 -19.72
CA ALA A 99 -7.80 1.88 -19.20
C ALA A 99 -8.93 0.87 -19.48
N GLY A 100 -9.74 0.56 -18.45
CA GLY A 100 -10.79 -0.45 -18.52
C GLY A 100 -10.30 -1.90 -18.40
N LYS A 101 -8.98 -2.13 -18.24
CA LYS A 101 -8.34 -3.43 -18.01
C LYS A 101 -7.38 -3.39 -16.82
N CYS A 102 -7.75 -2.64 -15.79
CA CYS A 102 -6.95 -2.57 -14.56
C CYS A 102 -7.01 -3.92 -13.84
N ASP A 103 -5.90 -4.37 -13.26
CA ASP A 103 -5.95 -5.45 -12.29
C ASP A 103 -6.63 -4.94 -11.01
N ILE A 104 -7.38 -5.83 -10.37
CA ILE A 104 -8.12 -5.53 -9.15
C ILE A 104 -7.27 -6.01 -7.96
N PHE A 105 -6.74 -5.06 -7.19
CA PHE A 105 -6.13 -5.37 -5.90
C PHE A 105 -7.17 -5.97 -4.97
N THR A 106 -6.95 -7.22 -4.54
CA THR A 106 -7.94 -7.96 -3.76
C THR A 106 -7.36 -8.26 -2.39
N VAL A 107 -8.08 -7.82 -1.35
CA VAL A 107 -7.81 -8.18 0.03
C VAL A 107 -8.85 -9.20 0.48
N VAL A 108 -8.42 -10.33 1.00
CA VAL A 108 -9.25 -11.25 1.75
C VAL A 108 -9.10 -10.90 3.22
N TRP A 109 -10.20 -10.62 3.89
CA TRP A 109 -10.20 -10.43 5.33
C TRP A 109 -11.32 -11.25 5.95
N SER A 110 -11.06 -11.85 7.11
CA SER A 110 -12.09 -12.41 7.97
C SER A 110 -11.66 -12.36 9.43
N ALA A 111 -12.63 -12.12 10.33
CA ALA A 111 -12.36 -11.98 11.76
C ALA A 111 -11.87 -13.29 12.43
N ASP A 112 -12.10 -14.43 11.79
CA ASP A 112 -11.73 -15.77 12.27
C ASP A 112 -10.40 -16.28 11.68
N ARG A 113 -9.75 -15.50 10.81
CA ARG A 113 -8.45 -15.83 10.25
C ARG A 113 -7.33 -15.21 11.08
N ASP A 114 -6.15 -15.82 11.00
CA ASP A 114 -4.91 -15.31 11.57
C ASP A 114 -3.87 -15.12 10.46
N GLY A 115 -2.93 -14.20 10.68
CA GLY A 115 -1.84 -13.89 9.78
C GLY A 115 -2.19 -12.86 8.71
N GLY A 116 -1.16 -12.08 8.38
CA GLY A 116 -1.19 -11.01 7.38
C GLY A 116 -0.07 -11.25 6.40
N TYR A 117 -0.39 -11.42 5.12
CA TYR A 117 0.61 -11.67 4.08
C TYR A 117 0.04 -11.44 2.68
N TRP A 118 0.90 -11.11 1.73
CA TRP A 118 0.60 -11.18 0.31
C TRP A 118 0.91 -12.57 -0.27
N ASP A 119 -0.11 -13.23 -0.83
CA ASP A 119 -0.04 -14.61 -1.33
C ASP A 119 0.60 -14.71 -2.72
N TYR A 120 1.88 -14.35 -2.81
CA TYR A 120 2.67 -14.42 -4.05
C TYR A 120 2.81 -15.86 -4.56
N GLY A 121 2.63 -16.06 -5.87
CA GLY A 121 2.69 -17.38 -6.51
C GLY A 121 1.42 -18.22 -6.33
N GLY A 122 0.52 -17.81 -5.43
CA GLY A 122 -0.82 -18.35 -5.28
C GLY A 122 -1.88 -17.46 -5.94
N THR A 123 -2.75 -16.89 -5.12
CA THR A 123 -3.85 -16.01 -5.57
C THR A 123 -3.38 -14.61 -5.93
N ASN A 124 -2.21 -14.18 -5.44
CA ASN A 124 -1.74 -12.79 -5.42
C ASN A 124 -2.68 -11.84 -4.67
N PHE A 125 -3.52 -12.36 -3.78
CA PHE A 125 -4.34 -11.56 -2.88
C PHE A 125 -3.54 -11.19 -1.64
N VAL A 126 -3.88 -10.05 -1.05
CA VAL A 126 -3.46 -9.77 0.33
C VAL A 126 -4.43 -10.47 1.26
N ILE A 127 -3.89 -11.19 2.21
CA ILE A 127 -4.61 -11.95 3.21
C ILE A 127 -4.42 -11.22 4.54
N LEU A 128 -5.52 -10.95 5.25
CA LEU A 128 -5.50 -10.38 6.59
C LEU A 128 -6.49 -11.13 7.49
N GLY A 129 -6.18 -11.21 8.77
CA GLY A 129 -6.99 -11.86 9.79
C GLY A 129 -7.29 -10.96 10.99
N GLY A 130 -8.33 -11.29 11.74
CA GLY A 130 -8.65 -10.65 13.03
C GLY A 130 -8.58 -9.11 13.00
N ASP A 131 -7.85 -8.56 13.97
CA ASP A 131 -7.71 -7.12 14.20
C ASP A 131 -6.58 -6.47 13.37
N GLN A 132 -5.92 -7.22 12.47
CA GLN A 132 -4.82 -6.70 11.65
C GLN A 132 -5.13 -5.41 10.87
N PRO A 133 -6.37 -5.16 10.39
CA PRO A 133 -6.73 -3.87 9.79
C PRO A 133 -6.61 -2.64 10.71
N ASP A 134 -6.44 -2.84 12.02
CA ASP A 134 -6.11 -1.74 12.95
C ASP A 134 -4.71 -1.19 12.70
N SER A 135 -3.81 -1.98 12.11
CA SER A 135 -2.55 -1.50 11.54
C SER A 135 -2.76 -1.05 10.09
N GLN A 136 -2.84 0.26 9.87
CA GLN A 136 -2.79 0.81 8.51
C GLN A 136 -1.45 0.49 7.83
N HIS A 137 -0.36 0.45 8.61
CA HIS A 137 0.96 0.09 8.11
C HIS A 137 0.99 -1.33 7.56
N LEU A 138 0.42 -2.32 8.25
CA LEU A 138 0.36 -3.70 7.76
C LEU A 138 -0.43 -3.79 6.45
N VAL A 139 -1.63 -3.19 6.40
CA VAL A 139 -2.46 -3.18 5.18
C VAL A 139 -1.68 -2.60 4.00
N LEU A 140 -0.96 -1.48 4.21
CA LEU A 140 -0.19 -0.81 3.17
C LEU A 140 1.13 -1.52 2.84
N HIS A 141 1.75 -2.20 3.81
CA HIS A 141 2.96 -3.00 3.64
C HIS A 141 2.66 -4.17 2.70
N GLU A 142 1.61 -4.94 2.97
CA GLU A 142 1.20 -6.04 2.08
C GLU A 142 0.76 -5.52 0.70
N ALA A 143 0.09 -4.37 0.66
CA ALA A 143 -0.22 -3.69 -0.60
C ALA A 143 1.06 -3.23 -1.33
N GLY A 144 2.11 -2.89 -0.60
CA GLY A 144 3.43 -2.52 -1.10
C GLY A 144 4.10 -3.65 -1.87
N HIS A 145 4.06 -4.88 -1.37
CA HIS A 145 4.56 -6.04 -2.12
C HIS A 145 3.80 -6.26 -3.43
N TRP A 146 2.47 -6.25 -3.39
CA TRP A 146 1.66 -6.36 -4.60
C TRP A 146 1.93 -5.20 -5.57
N PHE A 147 2.12 -3.99 -5.06
CA PHE A 147 2.42 -2.83 -5.87
C PHE A 147 3.80 -2.93 -6.52
N GLN A 148 4.82 -3.41 -5.79
CA GLN A 148 6.14 -3.70 -6.35
C GLN A 148 6.04 -4.71 -7.51
N TRP A 149 5.28 -5.79 -7.33
CA TRP A 149 5.00 -6.76 -8.38
C TRP A 149 4.31 -6.15 -9.60
N GLN A 150 3.38 -5.22 -9.38
CA GLN A 150 2.71 -4.48 -10.45
C GLN A 150 3.62 -3.49 -11.17
N LEU A 151 4.52 -2.82 -10.46
CA LEU A 151 5.53 -1.94 -11.05
C LEU A 151 6.45 -2.75 -11.97
N TYR A 152 6.85 -3.93 -11.52
CA TYR A 152 7.68 -4.86 -12.28
C TYR A 152 6.94 -5.70 -13.32
N ASN A 153 5.78 -5.23 -13.80
CA ASN A 153 4.98 -5.89 -14.82
C ASN A 153 4.74 -7.37 -14.50
N LYS A 154 4.33 -7.65 -13.25
CA LYS A 154 4.05 -8.98 -12.71
C LYS A 154 5.28 -9.88 -12.53
N SER A 155 6.46 -9.28 -12.42
CA SER A 155 7.67 -9.94 -11.93
C SER A 155 7.92 -9.54 -10.46
N PHE A 156 8.57 -10.39 -9.69
CA PHE A 156 8.95 -10.08 -8.31
C PHE A 156 10.37 -10.61 -8.05
N PRO A 157 11.18 -9.95 -7.20
CA PRO A 157 12.50 -10.46 -6.84
C PRO A 157 12.44 -11.90 -6.34
N GLU A 158 13.44 -12.71 -6.69
CA GLU A 158 13.66 -13.99 -6.00
C GLU A 158 14.09 -13.71 -4.56
N VAL A 159 13.16 -13.88 -3.61
CA VAL A 159 13.40 -13.58 -2.20
C VAL A 159 14.00 -14.78 -1.47
N THR A 160 15.12 -14.55 -0.79
CA THR A 160 15.83 -15.56 0.00
C THR A 160 16.00 -15.12 1.45
N GLY A 161 16.05 -16.06 2.39
CA GLY A 161 16.39 -15.76 3.80
C GLY A 161 15.45 -14.80 4.52
N CYS A 162 14.15 -14.82 4.19
CA CYS A 162 13.17 -13.84 4.68
C CYS A 162 12.23 -14.36 5.77
N SER A 163 12.61 -15.43 6.47
CA SER A 163 11.82 -15.92 7.60
C SER A 163 12.75 -16.51 8.68
N PRO A 164 12.78 -15.92 9.90
CA PRO A 164 12.20 -14.62 10.25
C PRO A 164 12.97 -13.45 9.61
N HIS A 165 12.36 -12.27 9.56
CA HIS A 165 13.02 -11.00 9.27
C HIS A 165 12.56 -9.94 10.29
N TYR A 166 13.35 -8.88 10.46
CA TYR A 166 13.10 -7.81 11.42
C TYR A 166 13.56 -6.47 10.84
N VAL A 167 12.94 -5.38 11.28
CA VAL A 167 13.25 -4.01 10.83
C VAL A 167 14.75 -3.69 11.00
N GLU A 168 15.33 -4.07 12.13
CA GLU A 168 16.68 -3.68 12.53
C GLU A 168 17.77 -4.75 12.29
N ARG A 169 17.40 -5.95 11.83
CA ARG A 169 18.31 -7.10 11.69
C ARG A 169 18.61 -7.44 10.26
N SER A 170 19.83 -7.94 10.05
CA SER A 170 20.26 -8.45 8.75
C SER A 170 19.49 -9.72 8.38
N SER A 171 18.97 -9.75 7.16
CA SER A 171 18.37 -10.93 6.51
C SER A 171 19.16 -11.28 5.24
N SER A 172 18.64 -10.96 4.06
CA SER A 172 19.34 -11.02 2.76
C SER A 172 19.10 -9.72 2.00
N THR A 173 19.89 -9.45 0.97
CA THR A 173 19.69 -8.25 0.12
C THR A 173 18.33 -8.28 -0.57
N SER A 174 17.88 -9.45 -1.03
CA SER A 174 16.56 -9.63 -1.66
C SER A 174 15.41 -9.45 -0.68
N CYS A 175 15.52 -9.98 0.54
CA CYS A 175 14.50 -9.82 1.57
C CYS A 175 14.42 -8.37 2.06
N ALA A 176 15.56 -7.78 2.42
CA ALA A 176 15.61 -6.40 2.85
C ALA A 176 15.11 -5.42 1.78
N TRP A 177 15.30 -5.75 0.50
CA TRP A 177 14.76 -4.98 -0.61
C TRP A 177 13.24 -5.03 -0.67
N THR A 178 12.63 -6.22 -0.67
CA THR A 178 11.17 -6.35 -0.79
C THR A 178 10.44 -5.88 0.45
N GLU A 179 10.96 -6.20 1.63
CA GLU A 179 10.42 -5.77 2.93
C GLU A 179 10.62 -4.26 3.15
N GLY A 180 11.82 -3.75 2.87
CA GLY A 180 12.13 -2.32 3.02
C GLY A 180 11.34 -1.46 2.05
N PHE A 181 11.07 -1.96 0.83
CA PHE A 181 10.16 -1.29 -0.11
C PHE A 181 8.73 -1.23 0.42
N ALA A 182 8.20 -2.35 0.94
CA ALA A 182 6.86 -2.42 1.51
C ALA A 182 6.69 -1.50 2.74
N ASP A 183 7.68 -1.49 3.63
CA ASP A 183 7.73 -0.58 4.78
C ASP A 183 7.73 0.89 4.35
N ALA A 184 8.56 1.24 3.36
CA ALA A 184 8.64 2.59 2.83
C ALA A 184 7.34 3.01 2.12
N VAL A 185 6.68 2.11 1.38
CA VAL A 185 5.37 2.36 0.76
C VAL A 185 4.35 2.74 1.83
N ALA A 186 4.28 1.97 2.92
CA ALA A 186 3.35 2.21 4.02
C ALA A 186 3.60 3.57 4.69
N ALA A 187 4.84 3.82 5.11
CA ALA A 187 5.22 5.07 5.77
C ALA A 187 5.05 6.30 4.85
N TYR A 188 5.43 6.19 3.57
CA TYR A 188 5.23 7.27 2.59
C TYR A 188 3.75 7.57 2.34
N ALA A 189 2.90 6.53 2.28
CA ALA A 189 1.47 6.69 2.09
C ALA A 189 0.80 7.38 3.30
N LEU A 190 1.26 7.07 4.51
CA LEU A 190 0.77 7.66 5.76
C LEU A 190 1.42 9.02 6.08
N GLY A 191 2.55 9.34 5.45
CA GLY A 191 3.29 10.57 5.71
C GLY A 191 4.02 10.56 7.05
N ASP A 192 4.50 9.40 7.48
CA ASP A 192 5.27 9.22 8.71
C ASP A 192 6.60 8.46 8.47
N TYR A 193 7.32 8.16 9.55
CA TYR A 193 8.66 7.56 9.52
C TYR A 193 8.76 6.40 10.53
N ARG A 194 7.74 5.55 10.54
CA ARG A 194 7.56 4.47 11.52
C ARG A 194 6.67 3.37 10.95
N TYR A 195 6.55 2.29 11.70
CA TYR A 195 5.55 1.24 11.54
C TYR A 195 4.71 1.14 12.81
N VAL A 196 3.38 1.11 12.70
CA VAL A 196 2.47 0.92 13.83
C VAL A 196 1.81 -0.46 13.73
N PHE A 197 2.05 -1.32 14.71
CA PHE A 197 1.45 -2.65 14.80
C PHE A 197 -0.05 -2.57 15.12
N ASP A 198 -0.78 -3.66 14.90
CA ASP A 198 -2.21 -3.82 15.22
C ASP A 198 -2.49 -3.64 16.72
N THR A 199 -1.50 -3.97 17.55
CA THR A 199 -1.49 -3.69 19.00
C THR A 199 -1.33 -2.21 19.37
N GLY A 200 -1.02 -1.35 18.41
CA GLY A 200 -0.67 0.06 18.61
C GLY A 200 0.77 0.30 19.04
N GLN A 201 1.59 -0.75 19.22
CA GLN A 201 3.04 -0.58 19.39
C GLN A 201 3.65 0.05 18.13
N GLU A 202 4.77 0.76 18.27
CA GLU A 202 5.45 1.41 17.16
C GLU A 202 6.91 0.95 17.03
N ALA A 203 7.37 0.81 15.80
CA ALA A 203 8.78 0.69 15.45
C ALA A 203 9.20 1.92 14.63
N SER A 204 10.19 2.67 15.11
CA SER A 204 10.71 3.84 14.39
C SER A 204 11.62 3.41 13.24
N PHE A 205 11.49 4.07 12.10
CA PHE A 205 12.49 3.96 11.03
C PHE A 205 13.66 4.92 11.22
N VAL A 206 13.61 5.88 12.16
CA VAL A 206 14.73 6.81 12.40
C VAL A 206 15.98 6.04 12.83
N ASN A 207 17.01 6.09 11.99
CA ASN A 207 18.27 5.39 12.23
C ASN A 207 19.47 6.10 11.59
N ASP A 208 20.64 5.88 12.19
CA ASP A 208 21.95 6.38 11.78
C ASP A 208 23.04 5.32 12.09
N PRO A 209 24.34 5.55 11.79
CA PRO A 209 25.38 4.56 12.04
C PRO A 209 25.62 4.26 13.53
N SER A 210 25.10 5.09 14.43
CA SER A 210 25.24 4.95 15.89
C SER A 210 24.02 4.33 16.58
N THR A 211 22.93 4.10 15.84
CA THR A 211 21.67 3.60 16.39
C THR A 211 21.84 2.22 17.03
N PRO A 212 21.64 2.07 18.35
CA PRO A 212 21.91 0.82 19.05
C PRO A 212 21.02 -0.33 18.59
N GLY A 213 21.60 -1.52 18.45
CA GLY A 213 20.87 -2.74 18.14
C GLY A 213 20.52 -2.94 16.65
N TRP A 214 20.85 -1.97 15.80
CA TRP A 214 20.68 -2.07 14.36
C TRP A 214 21.92 -2.63 13.69
N ASP A 215 21.73 -3.64 12.85
CA ASP A 215 22.77 -4.12 11.96
C ASP A 215 23.05 -3.07 10.85
N SER A 216 24.12 -3.30 10.08
CA SER A 216 24.57 -2.38 9.02
C SER A 216 24.39 -2.98 7.64
N GLY A 217 24.22 -2.10 6.64
CA GLY A 217 24.19 -2.48 5.22
C GLY A 217 22.79 -2.71 4.66
N ASP A 218 22.74 -3.09 3.38
CA ASP A 218 21.52 -3.26 2.58
C ASP A 218 20.86 -4.63 2.74
N THR A 219 21.34 -5.44 3.68
CA THR A 219 20.66 -6.66 4.15
C THR A 219 19.69 -6.37 5.29
N VAL A 220 19.54 -5.11 5.72
CA VAL A 220 18.66 -4.69 6.82
C VAL A 220 17.48 -3.91 6.25
N GLN A 221 16.26 -4.44 6.34
CA GLN A 221 15.09 -3.86 5.68
C GLN A 221 14.82 -2.42 6.12
N GLY A 222 15.01 -2.10 7.40
CA GLY A 222 14.77 -0.75 7.91
C GLY A 222 15.79 0.26 7.36
N ARG A 223 17.03 -0.15 7.07
CA ARG A 223 18.03 0.72 6.43
C ARG A 223 17.67 1.00 4.97
N VAL A 224 17.19 -0.02 4.27
CA VAL A 224 16.66 0.11 2.91
C VAL A 224 15.43 1.02 2.90
N GLY A 225 14.43 0.73 3.74
CA GLY A 225 13.19 1.50 3.81
C GLY A 225 13.41 2.97 4.19
N SER A 226 14.29 3.24 5.15
CA SER A 226 14.65 4.62 5.53
C SER A 226 15.37 5.36 4.40
N SER A 227 16.30 4.68 3.72
CA SER A 227 16.96 5.26 2.55
C SER A 227 15.97 5.62 1.46
N LEU A 228 14.97 4.76 1.21
CA LEU A 228 13.90 5.05 0.25
C LEU A 228 13.06 6.26 0.67
N LEU A 229 12.62 6.32 1.93
CA LEU A 229 11.85 7.45 2.44
C LEU A 229 12.60 8.78 2.28
N ASP A 230 13.90 8.81 2.58
CA ASP A 230 14.74 10.00 2.47
C ASP A 230 15.01 10.39 1.00
N LEU A 231 15.15 9.40 0.11
CA LEU A 231 15.25 9.65 -1.34
C LEU A 231 13.95 10.27 -1.89
N TRP A 232 12.80 9.80 -1.42
CA TRP A 232 11.46 10.18 -1.90
C TRP A 232 10.86 11.39 -1.18
N ALA A 233 11.50 11.88 -0.13
CA ALA A 233 11.02 12.95 0.72
C ALA A 233 10.71 14.23 -0.08
N GLY A 234 9.86 15.10 0.48
CA GLY A 234 9.47 16.37 -0.16
C GLY A 234 10.66 17.30 -0.46
N ASP A 235 11.72 17.20 0.34
CA ASP A 235 13.02 17.87 0.19
C ASP A 235 14.14 16.91 -0.26
N GLY A 236 13.78 15.67 -0.61
CA GLY A 236 14.67 14.65 -1.11
C GLY A 236 15.15 14.90 -2.55
N PRO A 237 16.20 14.20 -2.99
CA PRO A 237 16.84 14.40 -4.28
C PRO A 237 15.98 13.99 -5.49
N ASP A 238 14.88 13.25 -5.29
CA ASP A 238 14.08 12.67 -6.37
C ASP A 238 12.93 13.59 -6.86
N GLY A 239 13.01 14.88 -6.54
CA GLY A 239 12.05 15.89 -7.01
C GLY A 239 10.83 16.05 -6.10
N GLY A 240 10.97 15.73 -4.81
CA GLY A 240 9.95 15.98 -3.80
C GLY A 240 8.79 14.98 -3.77
N SER A 241 8.93 13.84 -4.46
CA SER A 241 7.96 12.74 -4.44
C SER A 241 8.61 11.42 -4.89
N TRP A 242 7.90 10.32 -4.72
CA TRP A 242 8.32 9.01 -5.25
C TRP A 242 7.92 8.76 -6.72
N ASP A 243 7.30 9.73 -7.41
CA ASP A 243 6.74 9.52 -8.75
C ASP A 243 7.80 9.10 -9.77
N SER A 244 8.99 9.72 -9.70
CA SER A 244 10.13 9.36 -10.55
C SER A 244 10.63 7.93 -10.27
N ASN A 245 10.52 7.47 -9.03
CA ASN A 245 10.87 6.10 -8.64
C ASN A 245 9.85 5.09 -9.16
N ILE A 246 8.55 5.39 -9.06
CA ILE A 246 7.51 4.57 -9.68
C ILE A 246 7.73 4.48 -11.20
N ALA A 247 8.04 5.60 -11.86
CA ALA A 247 8.29 5.62 -13.30
C ALA A 247 9.50 4.74 -13.68
N MET A 248 10.58 4.82 -12.90
CA MET A 248 11.79 4.01 -13.01
C MET A 248 11.50 2.53 -12.80
N MET A 249 10.91 2.14 -11.66
CA MET A 249 10.58 0.74 -11.37
C MET A 249 9.60 0.15 -12.38
N SER A 250 8.75 0.99 -12.98
CA SER A 250 7.87 0.56 -14.07
C SER A 250 8.61 0.33 -15.41
N GLY A 251 9.87 0.71 -15.53
CA GLY A 251 10.71 0.49 -16.72
C GLY A 251 11.88 -0.46 -16.49
N HIS A 252 12.27 -0.68 -15.23
CA HIS A 252 13.46 -1.40 -14.82
C HIS A 252 13.13 -2.33 -13.65
N PHE A 253 13.56 -3.59 -13.74
CA PHE A 253 13.38 -4.59 -12.69
C PHE A 253 14.65 -4.65 -11.85
N SER A 254 14.52 -4.49 -10.52
CA SER A 254 15.64 -4.66 -9.58
C SER A 254 15.42 -5.88 -8.70
N GLN A 255 16.38 -6.81 -8.73
CA GLN A 255 16.43 -8.01 -7.90
C GLN A 255 16.78 -7.68 -6.43
N ASP A 256 17.53 -6.61 -6.19
CA ASP A 256 17.87 -6.12 -4.86
C ASP A 256 18.05 -4.58 -4.84
N PHE A 257 18.29 -4.03 -3.64
CA PHE A 257 18.46 -2.59 -3.46
C PHE A 257 19.72 -2.04 -4.15
N ARG A 258 20.76 -2.87 -4.31
CA ARG A 258 21.99 -2.46 -5.00
C ARG A 258 21.74 -2.26 -6.48
N GLU A 259 21.04 -3.18 -7.14
CA GLU A 259 20.66 -3.04 -8.55
C GLU A 259 19.77 -1.82 -8.75
N TYR A 260 18.74 -1.66 -7.90
CA TYR A 260 17.88 -0.47 -7.86
C TYR A 260 18.73 0.80 -7.82
N PHE A 261 19.67 0.88 -6.87
CA PHE A 261 20.41 2.11 -6.64
C PHE A 261 21.49 2.38 -7.68
N THR A 262 22.26 1.36 -8.06
CA THR A 262 23.48 1.53 -8.87
C THR A 262 23.27 1.35 -10.36
N THR A 263 22.20 0.68 -10.78
CA THR A 263 21.92 0.37 -12.19
C THR A 263 20.66 1.05 -12.68
N ASP A 264 19.54 0.87 -11.99
CA ASP A 264 18.24 1.30 -12.52
C ASP A 264 17.95 2.78 -12.32
N ARG A 265 18.25 3.32 -11.13
CA ARG A 265 18.21 4.77 -10.87
C ARG A 265 18.96 5.59 -11.93
N PRO A 266 20.27 5.36 -12.20
CA PRO A 266 20.99 6.16 -13.18
C PRO A 266 20.49 5.90 -14.62
N ALA A 267 20.04 4.69 -14.95
CA ALA A 267 19.41 4.41 -16.24
C ALA A 267 18.13 5.22 -16.47
N ALA A 268 17.39 5.54 -15.40
CA ALA A 268 16.22 6.42 -15.43
C ALA A 268 16.55 7.91 -15.18
N GLY A 269 17.83 8.28 -15.11
CA GLY A 269 18.28 9.67 -14.88
C GLY A 269 18.15 10.16 -13.44
N LEU A 270 17.92 9.26 -12.48
CA LEU A 270 17.96 9.58 -11.04
C LEU A 270 19.40 9.60 -10.52
N GLY A 271 19.66 10.53 -9.60
CA GLY A 271 21.00 10.69 -9.03
C GLY A 271 21.42 9.51 -8.15
N THR A 272 22.70 9.16 -8.25
CA THR A 272 23.37 8.14 -7.42
C THR A 272 24.63 8.66 -6.73
N GLN A 273 24.95 9.95 -6.92
CA GLN A 273 26.13 10.65 -6.41
C GLN A 273 25.72 11.83 -5.54
N GLY A 274 26.61 12.27 -4.64
CA GLY A 274 26.34 13.42 -3.77
C GLY A 274 25.30 13.08 -2.71
N VAL A 275 24.19 13.83 -2.70
CA VAL A 275 23.12 13.68 -1.70
C VAL A 275 22.55 12.24 -1.63
N PRO A 276 22.15 11.59 -2.75
CA PRO A 276 21.76 10.18 -2.74
C PRO A 276 22.76 9.23 -2.05
N THR A 277 24.05 9.34 -2.33
CA THR A 277 25.07 8.49 -1.68
C THR A 277 25.22 8.82 -0.19
N GLN A 278 25.08 10.09 0.18
CA GLN A 278 25.12 10.52 1.58
C GLN A 278 23.96 9.96 2.39
N ILE A 279 22.75 9.91 1.81
CA ILE A 279 21.56 9.27 2.40
C ILE A 279 21.84 7.78 2.67
N LEU A 280 22.32 7.04 1.68
CA LEU A 280 22.65 5.63 1.90
C LEU A 280 23.72 5.47 2.98
N ALA A 281 24.77 6.30 2.96
CA ALA A 281 25.84 6.26 3.94
C ALA A 281 25.37 6.60 5.37
N SER A 282 24.39 7.50 5.54
CA SER A 282 23.78 7.77 6.86
C SER A 282 23.00 6.57 7.37
N HIS A 283 22.42 5.75 6.49
CA HIS A 283 21.80 4.48 6.85
C HIS A 283 22.75 3.28 6.75
N THR A 284 24.07 3.51 6.75
CA THR A 284 25.12 2.46 6.72
C THR A 284 25.21 1.62 5.44
N ILE A 285 24.56 2.03 4.37
CA ILE A 285 24.62 1.39 3.05
C ILE A 285 25.72 2.04 2.21
N ARG A 286 26.57 1.24 1.55
CA ARG A 286 27.67 1.70 0.69
C ARG A 286 27.85 0.78 -0.52
N TYR A 287 28.00 1.37 -1.71
CA TYR A 287 28.13 0.64 -2.98
C TYR A 287 29.37 1.05 -3.78
#